data_AF-A0A820ETQ2-F1
#
_entry.id   AF-A0A820ETQ2-F1
#
_cell.length_a   1.000
_cell.length_b   1.000
_cell.length_c   1.000
_cell.angle_alpha   90.00
_cell.angle_beta   90.00
_cell.angle_gamma   90.00
#
_symmetry.space_group_name_H-M   'P 1'
#
loop_
_entity.id
_entity.type
_entity.pdbx_description
1 polymer ?
#
loop_
_entity_poly.entity_id
_entity_poly.type
_entity_poly.pdbx_seq_one_letter_code
_entity_poly.pdbx_strand_id
1 'polypeptide(L)'
;MGKTVVWWGFSSCATSLNVLQSEQFLGKTGVRTMFHIECESGKDIRNHSFFPTEDEILLLAATQFNVIGCLDQGDLHVIQLKETQPPHPLLQSVPIVTVPNNQPSDMSPSSPPKVTHTAPKPKVTASKLTSSVQNVTLSLETTSTSSSSPPQYRNNELERMITDNKDSSELNLQSKGLTDQDMEIVAYYALRNNQVKSCFCNLLE
;
A
#
# COMPACT_ATOMS: atom_id res chain seq x y z
N MET A 1 -10.34 -18.91 17.05
CA MET A 1 -8.86 -18.98 17.16
C MET A 1 -8.35 -20.20 16.44
N GLY A 2 -7.08 -20.19 16.01
CA GLY A 2 -6.38 -21.32 15.41
C GLY A 2 -6.76 -21.64 13.96
N LYS A 3 -7.61 -20.82 13.35
CA LYS A 3 -7.94 -20.92 11.92
C LYS A 3 -6.89 -20.20 11.10
N THR A 4 -6.47 -20.82 10.01
CA THR A 4 -5.65 -20.18 8.99
C THR A 4 -6.56 -19.50 7.97
N VAL A 5 -6.22 -18.26 7.61
CA VAL A 5 -6.92 -17.46 6.61
C VAL A 5 -5.92 -16.98 5.56
N VAL A 6 -6.34 -16.94 4.30
CA VAL A 6 -5.57 -16.36 3.21
C VAL A 6 -6.20 -15.02 2.85
N TRP A 7 -5.41 -13.97 2.91
CA TRP A 7 -5.82 -12.61 2.58
C TRP A 7 -5.54 -12.33 1.11
N TRP A 8 -6.54 -12.52 0.26
CA TRP A 8 -6.35 -12.57 -1.20
C TRP A 8 -6.05 -11.22 -1.86
N GLY A 9 -6.48 -10.11 -1.28
CA GLY A 9 -6.30 -8.77 -1.85
C GLY A 9 -5.09 -8.03 -1.29
N PHE A 10 -4.68 -6.96 -1.96
CA PHE A 10 -3.84 -5.94 -1.32
C PHE A 10 -4.68 -5.17 -0.32
N SER A 11 -4.07 -4.75 0.79
CA SER A 11 -4.75 -3.88 1.75
C SER A 11 -3.81 -2.84 2.30
N SER A 12 -4.27 -1.60 2.29
CA SER A 12 -3.59 -0.49 2.94
C SER A 12 -3.85 -0.56 4.43
N CYS A 13 -2.79 -0.49 5.23
CA CYS A 13 -2.84 -0.56 6.67
C CYS A 13 -2.08 0.60 7.30
N ALA A 14 -2.41 0.96 8.53
CA ALA A 14 -1.68 1.97 9.29
C ALA A 14 -0.95 1.34 10.49
N THR A 15 0.27 1.79 10.77
CA THR A 15 0.93 1.49 12.07
C THR A 15 0.55 2.48 13.17
N SER A 16 -0.07 3.60 12.81
CA SER A 16 -0.47 4.65 13.74
C SER A 16 -1.92 4.52 14.18
N LEU A 17 -2.14 4.36 15.50
CA LEU A 17 -3.49 4.33 16.08
C LEU A 17 -4.27 5.64 15.86
N ASN A 18 -3.57 6.77 15.75
CA ASN A 18 -4.21 8.07 15.54
C ASN A 18 -4.92 8.14 14.19
N VAL A 19 -4.34 7.51 13.16
CA VAL A 19 -4.94 7.44 11.81
C VAL A 19 -6.26 6.70 11.89
N LEU A 20 -6.29 5.56 12.57
CA LEU A 20 -7.49 4.72 12.69
C LEU A 20 -8.63 5.41 13.44
N GLN A 21 -8.33 6.26 14.41
CA GLN A 21 -9.36 6.99 15.16
C GLN A 21 -10.14 8.01 14.32
N SER A 22 -9.70 8.28 13.09
CA SER A 22 -10.45 9.14 12.17
C SER A 22 -11.72 8.42 11.68
N GLU A 23 -12.78 9.20 11.45
CA GLU A 23 -14.05 8.69 10.92
C GLU A 23 -13.94 8.20 9.46
N GLN A 24 -12.79 8.37 8.81
CA GLN A 24 -12.53 7.81 7.48
C GLN A 24 -12.04 6.36 7.53
N PHE A 25 -11.68 5.84 8.71
CA PHE A 25 -11.09 4.50 8.86
C PHE A 25 -11.84 3.61 9.86
N LEU A 26 -11.55 3.70 11.15
CA LEU A 26 -12.25 2.92 12.19
C LEU A 26 -13.29 3.77 12.90
N GLY A 27 -13.01 5.08 13.04
CA GLY A 27 -13.86 6.01 13.76
C GLY A 27 -14.12 5.57 15.21
N LYS A 28 -15.19 6.13 15.80
CA LYS A 28 -15.57 5.85 17.20
C LYS A 28 -16.99 5.32 17.36
N THR A 29 -17.79 5.30 16.29
CA THR A 29 -19.22 4.99 16.33
C THR A 29 -19.58 3.86 15.36
N GLY A 30 -20.75 3.26 15.55
CA GLY A 30 -21.22 2.15 14.70
C GLY A 30 -20.53 0.82 14.94
N VAL A 31 -21.09 -0.24 14.34
CA VAL A 31 -20.55 -1.60 14.35
C VAL A 31 -19.33 -1.64 13.45
N ARG A 32 -18.18 -1.98 14.02
CA ARG A 32 -16.88 -1.87 13.37
C ARG A 32 -15.96 -3.03 13.73
N THR A 33 -15.07 -3.36 12.80
CA THR A 33 -14.09 -4.43 12.97
C THR A 33 -12.68 -3.89 12.77
N MET A 34 -11.84 -4.09 13.78
CA MET A 34 -10.42 -3.76 13.73
C MET A 34 -9.60 -5.05 13.61
N PHE A 35 -8.75 -5.16 12.61
CA PHE A 35 -7.78 -6.24 12.50
C PHE A 35 -6.44 -5.77 13.05
N HIS A 36 -5.93 -6.42 14.10
CA HIS A 36 -4.60 -6.18 14.63
C HIS A 36 -3.66 -7.27 14.11
N ILE A 37 -2.68 -6.91 13.32
CA ILE A 37 -1.91 -7.82 12.46
C ILE A 37 -0.44 -7.74 12.82
N GLU A 38 0.12 -8.86 13.25
CA GLU A 38 1.58 -9.05 13.30
C GLU A 38 2.05 -9.50 11.92
N CYS A 39 2.77 -8.64 11.19
CA CYS A 39 3.20 -8.86 9.80
C CYS A 39 4.72 -8.67 9.66
N GLU A 40 5.34 -9.51 8.83
CA GLU A 40 6.75 -9.46 8.44
C GLU A 40 6.92 -9.07 6.97
N SER A 41 5.96 -9.43 6.10
CA SER A 41 6.09 -9.24 4.65
C SER A 41 5.58 -7.89 4.14
N GLY A 42 4.83 -7.15 4.97
CA GLY A 42 4.26 -5.83 4.67
C GLY A 42 5.30 -4.83 4.15
N LYS A 43 4.87 -3.92 3.27
CA LYS A 43 5.74 -2.92 2.65
C LYS A 43 5.39 -1.53 3.14
N ASP A 44 6.37 -0.89 3.74
CA ASP A 44 6.31 0.54 4.02
C ASP A 44 6.29 1.31 2.71
N ILE A 45 5.16 1.96 2.43
CA ILE A 45 4.95 2.76 1.23
C ILE A 45 4.73 4.24 1.56
N ARG A 46 5.10 4.69 2.77
CA ARG A 46 4.89 6.08 3.20
C ARG A 46 5.47 7.12 2.24
N ASN A 47 6.63 6.83 1.68
CA ASN A 47 7.32 7.71 0.72
C ASN A 47 6.73 7.66 -0.70
N HIS A 48 5.81 6.73 -0.96
CA HIS A 48 5.13 6.54 -2.23
C HIS A 48 3.63 6.83 -2.13
N SER A 49 3.12 7.03 -0.91
CA SER A 49 1.72 7.32 -0.64
C SER A 49 1.41 8.80 -0.90
N PHE A 50 0.19 9.06 -1.36
CA PHE A 50 -0.33 10.42 -1.48
C PHE A 50 -0.53 11.07 -0.10
N PHE A 51 -0.73 10.26 0.95
CA PHE A 51 -0.94 10.70 2.33
C PHE A 51 0.19 10.17 3.25
N PRO A 52 1.40 10.79 3.22
CA PRO A 52 2.57 10.26 3.92
C PRO A 52 2.42 10.21 5.45
N THR A 53 1.43 10.91 6.02
CA THR A 53 1.14 10.95 7.45
C THR A 53 0.32 9.76 7.95
N GLU A 54 -0.17 8.90 7.07
CA GLU A 54 -0.97 7.72 7.45
C GLU A 54 -0.13 6.56 8.00
N ASP A 55 1.19 6.70 7.93
CA ASP A 55 2.14 5.64 8.23
C ASP A 55 1.78 4.31 7.53
N GLU A 56 1.53 4.41 6.23
CA GLU A 56 0.95 3.35 5.42
C GLU A 56 1.91 2.16 5.20
N ILE A 57 1.41 0.98 5.55
CA ILE A 57 1.98 -0.33 5.22
C ILE A 57 1.03 -1.05 4.27
N LEU A 58 1.53 -1.38 3.08
CA LEU A 58 0.81 -2.20 2.12
C LEU A 58 0.97 -3.67 2.48
N LEU A 59 -0.14 -4.31 2.83
CA LEU A 59 -0.22 -5.75 2.97
C LEU A 59 -0.32 -6.40 1.59
N LEU A 60 0.51 -7.42 1.37
CA LEU A 60 0.58 -8.14 0.10
C LEU A 60 -0.62 -9.07 -0.08
N ALA A 61 -1.07 -9.21 -1.31
CA ALA A 61 -2.04 -10.23 -1.70
C ALA A 61 -1.53 -11.65 -1.42
N ALA A 62 -2.46 -12.55 -1.14
CA ALA A 62 -2.24 -13.94 -0.77
C ALA A 62 -1.39 -14.15 0.50
N THR A 63 -1.28 -13.15 1.37
CA THR A 63 -0.63 -13.31 2.67
C THR A 63 -1.45 -14.24 3.56
N GLN A 64 -0.80 -15.19 4.22
CA GLN A 64 -1.45 -16.15 5.09
C GLN A 64 -1.33 -15.74 6.56
N PHE A 65 -2.42 -15.87 7.31
CA PHE A 65 -2.47 -15.53 8.73
C PHE A 65 -3.12 -16.63 9.56
N ASN A 66 -2.71 -16.70 10.82
CA ASN A 66 -3.45 -17.40 11.86
C ASN A 66 -4.27 -16.40 12.69
N VAL A 67 -5.54 -16.74 12.95
CA VAL A 67 -6.38 -16.00 13.90
C VAL A 67 -5.97 -16.39 15.33
N ILE A 68 -5.23 -15.51 16.00
CA ILE A 68 -4.69 -15.76 17.35
C ILE A 68 -5.59 -15.20 18.46
N GLY A 69 -6.43 -14.21 18.14
CA GLY A 69 -7.29 -13.53 19.11
C GLY A 69 -8.54 -12.95 18.46
N CYS A 70 -9.61 -12.87 19.22
CA CYS A 70 -10.86 -12.18 18.89
C CYS A 70 -11.37 -11.59 20.20
N LEU A 71 -11.62 -10.30 20.20
CA LEU A 71 -12.21 -9.57 21.30
C LEU A 71 -13.49 -8.93 20.80
N ASP A 72 -14.58 -9.15 21.51
CA ASP A 72 -15.88 -8.54 21.23
C ASP A 72 -16.19 -7.54 22.34
N GLN A 73 -16.36 -6.27 21.97
CA GLN A 73 -16.73 -5.16 22.86
C GLN A 73 -18.03 -4.50 22.38
N GLY A 74 -19.00 -5.31 21.94
CA GLY A 74 -20.29 -4.83 21.45
C GLY A 74 -20.15 -4.32 20.03
N ASP A 75 -20.12 -3.01 19.86
CA ASP A 75 -20.02 -2.39 18.53
C ASP A 75 -18.59 -2.43 17.95
N LEU A 76 -17.59 -2.83 18.73
CA LEU A 76 -16.21 -3.02 18.26
C LEU A 76 -15.79 -4.47 18.37
N HIS A 77 -15.48 -5.08 17.23
CA HIS A 77 -14.84 -6.39 17.15
C HIS A 77 -13.36 -6.22 16.81
N VAL A 78 -12.47 -6.83 17.59
CA VAL A 78 -11.03 -6.82 17.32
C VAL A 78 -10.57 -8.23 16.98
N ILE A 79 -10.00 -8.42 15.80
CA ILE A 79 -9.46 -9.71 15.35
C ILE A 79 -7.94 -9.60 15.29
N GLN A 80 -7.25 -10.42 16.07
CA GLN A 80 -5.79 -10.49 16.07
C GLN A 80 -5.34 -11.56 15.08
N LEU A 81 -4.51 -11.15 14.13
CA LEU A 81 -3.92 -11.97 13.09
C LEU A 81 -2.40 -12.00 13.27
N LYS A 82 -1.80 -13.16 13.02
CA LYS A 82 -0.36 -13.31 12.95
C LYS A 82 0.02 -13.93 11.63
N GLU A 83 0.89 -13.25 10.88
CA GLU A 83 1.38 -13.75 9.61
C GLU A 83 2.09 -15.08 9.83
N THR A 84 1.84 -15.99 8.90
CA THR A 84 2.50 -17.29 8.82
C THR A 84 3.33 -17.34 7.56
N GLN A 85 4.45 -18.03 7.62
CA GLN A 85 5.29 -18.24 6.44
C GLN A 85 4.48 -18.97 5.35
N PRO A 86 4.33 -18.38 4.15
CA PRO A 86 3.59 -19.02 3.08
C PRO A 86 4.37 -20.23 2.54
N PRO A 87 3.68 -21.25 1.98
CA PRO A 87 4.34 -22.42 1.38
C PRO A 87 5.31 -22.05 0.26
N HIS A 88 5.05 -20.92 -0.41
CA HIS A 88 5.86 -20.39 -1.50
C HIS A 88 6.09 -18.88 -1.26
N PRO A 89 7.30 -18.36 -1.54
CA PRO A 89 7.59 -16.94 -1.37
C PRO A 89 6.75 -16.10 -2.33
N LEU A 90 6.08 -15.06 -1.82
CA LEU A 90 5.24 -14.16 -2.62
C LEU A 90 6.07 -13.23 -3.52
N LEU A 91 7.28 -12.88 -3.08
CA LEU A 91 8.19 -12.00 -3.80
C LEU A 91 9.54 -12.68 -3.94
N GLN A 92 10.13 -12.57 -5.13
CA GLN A 92 11.52 -12.96 -5.38
C GLN A 92 12.40 -11.71 -5.38
N SER A 93 13.59 -11.81 -4.79
CA SER A 93 14.56 -10.72 -4.86
C SER A 93 15.11 -10.61 -6.28
N VAL A 94 15.07 -9.40 -6.84
CA VAL A 94 15.72 -9.11 -8.13
C VAL A 94 17.20 -8.81 -7.86
N PRO A 95 18.15 -9.46 -8.55
CA PRO A 95 19.56 -9.14 -8.40
C PRO A 95 19.84 -7.73 -8.91
N ILE A 96 20.41 -6.88 -8.05
CA ILE A 96 20.86 -5.54 -8.45
C ILE A 96 22.13 -5.72 -9.27
N VAL A 97 22.04 -5.50 -10.58
CA VAL A 97 23.23 -5.43 -11.44
C VAL A 97 23.99 -4.16 -11.06
N THR A 98 25.10 -4.34 -10.33
CA THR A 98 25.98 -3.22 -10.02
C THR A 98 26.78 -2.93 -11.28
N VAL A 99 26.42 -1.87 -12.01
CA VAL A 99 27.20 -1.42 -13.16
C VAL A 99 28.55 -0.92 -12.63
N PRO A 100 29.70 -1.45 -13.11
CA PRO A 100 31.00 -0.96 -12.67
C PRO A 100 31.14 0.52 -12.99
N ASN A 101 31.32 1.34 -11.96
CA ASN A 101 31.63 2.75 -12.11
C ASN A 101 33.05 2.87 -12.70
N ASN A 102 33.17 3.01 -14.02
CA ASN A 102 34.42 3.40 -14.66
C ASN A 102 34.69 4.88 -14.37
N GLN A 103 35.20 5.15 -13.17
CA GLN A 103 35.74 6.45 -12.82
C GLN A 103 37.11 6.58 -13.53
N PRO A 104 37.33 7.62 -14.37
CA PRO A 104 38.61 7.80 -15.03
C PRO A 104 39.72 7.99 -13.98
N SER A 105 40.80 7.24 -14.16
CA SER A 105 42.00 7.25 -13.33
C SER A 105 42.62 8.64 -13.30
N ASP A 106 42.54 9.29 -12.14
CA ASP A 106 43.18 10.57 -11.86
C ASP A 106 44.70 10.40 -11.78
N MET A 107 45.43 11.11 -12.65
CA MET A 107 46.90 11.15 -12.62
C MET A 107 47.36 11.97 -11.41
N SER A 108 48.11 11.34 -10.49
CA SER A 108 48.89 12.07 -9.48
C SER A 108 50.11 12.77 -10.11
N PRO A 109 50.59 13.89 -9.52
CA PRO A 109 51.84 13.76 -8.77
C PRO A 109 51.98 14.60 -7.48
N SER A 110 52.73 14.00 -6.54
CA SER A 110 53.60 14.55 -5.48
C SER A 110 53.02 15.36 -4.30
N SER A 111 53.21 14.79 -3.08
CA SER A 111 53.33 15.48 -1.77
C SER A 111 54.77 16.02 -1.55
N PRO A 112 55.18 16.75 -0.46
CA PRO A 112 54.60 16.92 0.91
C PRO A 112 54.71 18.39 1.48
N PRO A 113 54.52 18.74 2.79
CA PRO A 113 54.30 17.91 4.00
C PRO A 113 53.16 18.30 4.99
N LYS A 114 52.65 17.24 5.61
CA LYS A 114 52.23 17.03 7.01
C LYS A 114 51.86 18.25 7.87
N VAL A 115 50.55 18.45 8.09
CA VAL A 115 50.02 19.07 9.31
C VAL A 115 48.86 18.23 9.86
N THR A 116 48.98 17.91 11.14
CA THR A 116 48.16 17.04 11.96
C THR A 116 46.84 17.72 12.33
N HIS A 117 45.68 17.19 11.91
CA HIS A 117 44.41 17.40 12.62
C HIS A 117 43.50 16.16 12.53
N THR A 118 42.99 15.80 13.70
CA THR A 118 42.14 14.68 14.12
C THR A 118 40.74 14.67 13.50
N ALA A 119 40.26 13.49 13.06
CA ALA A 119 38.85 13.08 13.09
C ALA A 119 38.72 11.53 12.94
N PRO A 120 37.80 10.85 13.65
CA PRO A 120 37.68 9.40 13.63
C PRO A 120 36.92 8.90 12.39
N LYS A 121 37.38 7.78 11.82
CA LYS A 121 36.72 7.04 10.73
C LYS A 121 35.37 6.48 11.19
N PRO A 122 34.29 6.55 10.39
CA PRO A 122 33.10 5.77 10.64
C PRO A 122 33.38 4.29 10.35
N LYS A 123 33.12 3.46 11.35
CA LYS A 123 33.26 2.00 11.31
C LYS A 123 32.04 1.45 10.55
N VAL A 124 32.23 1.04 9.30
CA VAL A 124 31.21 0.28 8.55
C VAL A 124 30.93 -1.00 9.31
N THR A 125 29.80 -1.05 10.00
CA THR A 125 29.29 -2.23 10.67
C THR A 125 28.14 -2.72 9.82
N ALA A 126 28.27 -3.92 9.25
CA ALA A 126 27.20 -4.58 8.52
C ALA A 126 25.98 -4.69 9.44
N SER A 127 24.92 -3.94 9.14
CA SER A 127 23.64 -4.07 9.81
C SER A 127 22.99 -5.38 9.36
N LYS A 128 23.05 -6.35 10.27
CA LYS A 128 22.24 -7.57 10.25
C LYS A 128 20.77 -7.15 10.02
N LEU A 129 20.14 -7.62 8.94
CA LEU A 129 18.69 -7.47 8.74
C LEU A 129 18.00 -8.15 9.92
N THR A 130 17.61 -7.37 10.92
CA THR A 130 16.70 -7.81 11.96
C THR A 130 15.30 -7.67 11.38
N SER A 131 14.63 -8.80 11.15
CA SER A 131 13.21 -8.85 10.84
C SER A 131 12.45 -8.13 11.95
N SER A 132 12.05 -6.89 11.69
CA SER A 132 11.22 -6.11 12.60
C SER A 132 9.81 -6.63 12.45
N VAL A 133 9.30 -7.32 13.46
CA VAL A 133 7.87 -7.64 13.55
C VAL A 133 7.13 -6.32 13.57
N GLN A 134 6.29 -6.05 12.57
CA GLN A 134 5.48 -4.86 12.52
C GLN A 134 4.07 -5.19 13.01
N ASN A 135 3.63 -4.48 14.05
CA ASN A 135 2.24 -4.50 14.49
C ASN A 135 1.49 -3.48 13.65
N VAL A 136 0.61 -3.97 12.80
CA VAL A 136 -0.09 -3.22 11.76
C VAL A 136 -1.59 -3.36 12.02
N THR A 137 -2.36 -2.30 11.92
CA THR A 137 -3.79 -2.37 12.21
C THR A 137 -4.61 -1.96 10.98
N LEU A 138 -5.53 -2.84 10.58
CA LEU A 138 -6.40 -2.72 9.42
C LEU A 138 -7.81 -2.37 9.88
N SER A 139 -8.40 -1.34 9.27
CA SER A 139 -9.84 -1.11 9.30
C SER A 139 -10.38 -1.44 7.91
N LEU A 140 -11.24 -2.45 7.82
CA LEU A 140 -11.98 -2.71 6.59
C LEU A 140 -13.29 -1.94 6.66
N GLU A 141 -13.24 -0.67 6.30
CA GLU A 141 -14.39 -0.02 5.71
C GLU A 141 -14.15 0.00 4.21
N THR A 142 -15.16 -0.37 3.43
CA THR A 142 -15.24 0.02 2.02
C THR A 142 -15.28 1.54 2.00
N THR A 143 -14.11 2.16 2.08
CA THR A 143 -13.97 3.61 1.99
C THR A 143 -14.35 3.99 0.57
N SER A 144 -15.58 4.45 0.44
CA SER A 144 -15.95 5.41 -0.60
C SER A 144 -15.16 6.69 -0.36
N THR A 145 -13.84 6.68 -0.57
CA THR A 145 -13.08 7.90 -0.76
C THR A 145 -13.53 8.49 -2.09
N SER A 146 -14.39 9.49 -2.03
CA SER A 146 -14.38 10.56 -3.02
C SER A 146 -15.10 11.75 -2.42
N SER A 147 -14.51 12.93 -2.61
CA SER A 147 -15.19 14.20 -2.43
C SER A 147 -16.63 14.12 -2.99
N SER A 148 -17.61 14.71 -2.31
CA SER A 148 -18.99 14.76 -2.81
C SER A 148 -19.15 15.63 -4.06
N SER A 149 -18.08 16.33 -4.46
CA SER A 149 -18.02 17.18 -5.63
C SER A 149 -17.60 16.38 -6.87
N PRO A 150 -18.17 16.67 -8.05
CA PRO A 150 -17.71 16.12 -9.30
C PRO A 150 -16.20 16.36 -9.53
N PRO A 151 -15.50 15.47 -10.26
CA PRO A 151 -14.10 15.67 -10.62
C PRO A 151 -13.89 17.00 -11.34
N GLN A 152 -12.80 17.69 -11.03
CA GLN A 152 -12.45 18.95 -11.69
C GLN A 152 -11.96 18.71 -13.12
N TYR A 153 -11.25 17.59 -13.33
CA TYR A 153 -10.86 17.09 -14.65
C TYR A 153 -12.08 16.46 -15.35
N ARG A 154 -12.18 16.68 -16.66
CA ARG A 154 -13.31 16.24 -17.48
C ARG A 154 -12.81 15.47 -18.69
N ASN A 155 -13.30 14.25 -18.85
CA ASN A 155 -13.11 13.44 -20.05
C ASN A 155 -14.48 13.11 -20.64
N ASN A 156 -14.91 13.90 -21.62
CA ASN A 156 -16.24 13.79 -22.21
C ASN A 156 -16.48 12.45 -22.92
N GLU A 157 -15.44 11.80 -23.45
CA GLU A 157 -15.57 10.48 -24.09
C GLU A 157 -15.86 9.42 -23.02
N LEU A 158 -15.09 9.42 -21.94
CA LEU A 158 -15.25 8.50 -20.82
C LEU A 158 -16.59 8.70 -20.10
N GLU A 159 -16.98 9.95 -19.83
CA GLU A 159 -18.27 10.28 -19.22
C GLU A 159 -19.45 9.85 -20.09
N ARG A 160 -19.35 10.01 -21.41
CA ARG A 160 -20.36 9.53 -22.36
C ARG A 160 -20.45 8.02 -22.32
N MET A 161 -19.32 7.30 -22.35
CA MET A 161 -19.31 5.84 -22.28
C MET A 161 -19.95 5.31 -20.98
N ILE A 162 -19.66 5.94 -19.84
CA ILE A 162 -20.28 5.55 -18.56
C ILE A 162 -21.80 5.81 -18.61
N THR A 163 -22.22 6.93 -19.20
CA THR A 163 -23.65 7.27 -19.34
C THR A 163 -24.37 6.36 -20.33
N ASP A 164 -23.72 5.95 -21.42
CA ASP A 164 -24.31 5.06 -22.42
C ASP A 164 -24.38 3.60 -21.92
N ASN A 165 -23.54 3.23 -20.95
CA ASN A 165 -23.55 1.92 -20.29
C ASN A 165 -24.37 1.89 -18.99
N LYS A 166 -25.30 2.84 -18.80
CA LYS A 166 -26.13 2.99 -17.59
C LYS A 166 -26.83 1.68 -17.14
N ASP A 167 -27.29 0.89 -18.11
CA ASP A 167 -28.06 -0.33 -17.85
C ASP A 167 -27.20 -1.60 -17.86
N SER A 168 -25.88 -1.46 -18.06
CA SER A 168 -24.94 -2.58 -18.09
C SER A 168 -24.30 -2.78 -16.73
N SER A 169 -24.23 -4.02 -16.26
CA SER A 169 -23.51 -4.36 -15.03
C SER A 169 -21.98 -4.31 -15.17
N GLU A 170 -21.47 -4.26 -16.40
CA GLU A 170 -20.05 -4.30 -16.73
C GLU A 170 -19.65 -3.14 -17.64
N LEU A 171 -18.51 -2.51 -17.34
CA LEU A 171 -17.89 -1.47 -18.16
C LEU A 171 -16.52 -1.95 -18.63
N ASN A 172 -16.37 -2.09 -19.95
CA ASN A 172 -15.10 -2.47 -20.56
C ASN A 172 -14.27 -1.23 -20.89
N LEU A 173 -13.12 -1.10 -20.22
CA LEU A 173 -12.17 -0.01 -20.38
C LEU A 173 -10.79 -0.51 -20.83
N GLN A 174 -10.69 -1.80 -21.21
CA GLN A 174 -9.43 -2.50 -21.43
C GLN A 174 -8.56 -1.91 -22.54
N SER A 175 -9.17 -1.28 -23.55
CA SER A 175 -8.47 -0.71 -24.70
C SER A 175 -8.27 0.80 -24.60
N LYS A 176 -8.46 1.39 -23.42
CA LYS A 176 -8.38 2.84 -23.23
C LYS A 176 -7.07 3.16 -22.53
N GLY A 177 -6.27 4.05 -23.14
CA GLY A 177 -5.09 4.64 -22.51
C GLY A 177 -5.51 5.62 -21.41
N LEU A 178 -6.12 5.10 -20.35
CA LEU A 178 -6.61 5.89 -19.24
C LEU A 178 -5.43 6.42 -18.43
N THR A 179 -5.52 7.70 -18.08
CA THR A 179 -4.60 8.36 -17.17
C THR A 179 -5.09 8.23 -15.73
N ASP A 180 -4.24 8.58 -14.76
CA ASP A 180 -4.65 8.62 -13.34
C ASP A 180 -5.84 9.56 -13.11
N GLN A 181 -5.96 10.64 -13.88
CA GLN A 181 -7.08 11.58 -13.80
C GLN A 181 -8.39 10.98 -14.34
N ASP A 182 -8.30 10.09 -15.33
CA ASP A 182 -9.47 9.36 -15.86
C ASP A 182 -10.03 8.39 -14.82
N MET A 183 -9.18 7.81 -13.98
CA MET A 183 -9.60 6.89 -12.93
C MET A 183 -10.46 7.58 -11.86
N GLU A 184 -10.25 8.88 -11.61
CA GLU A 184 -11.11 9.67 -10.73
C GLU A 184 -12.55 9.78 -11.29
N ILE A 185 -12.68 9.95 -12.61
CA ILE A 185 -13.97 9.97 -13.31
C ILE A 185 -14.66 8.59 -13.24
N VAL A 186 -13.92 7.50 -13.46
CA VAL A 186 -14.48 6.13 -13.35
C VAL A 186 -14.97 5.85 -11.93
N ALA A 187 -14.17 6.18 -10.92
CA ALA A 187 -14.54 5.98 -9.52
C ALA A 187 -15.78 6.79 -9.14
N TYR A 188 -15.85 8.06 -9.57
CA TYR A 188 -16.98 8.93 -9.26
C TYR A 188 -18.27 8.55 -9.98
N TYR A 189 -18.23 8.24 -11.28
CA TYR A 189 -19.46 8.03 -12.05
C TYR A 189 -19.90 6.57 -12.15
N ALA A 190 -18.98 5.62 -12.28
CA ALA A 190 -19.31 4.21 -12.52
C ALA A 190 -19.51 3.44 -11.20
N LEU A 191 -18.58 3.59 -10.25
CA LEU A 191 -18.60 2.85 -8.99
C LEU A 191 -19.56 3.46 -7.96
N ARG A 192 -19.56 4.80 -7.79
CA ARG A 192 -20.37 5.47 -6.76
C ARG A 192 -21.87 5.48 -7.06
N ASN A 193 -22.27 5.59 -8.34
CA ASN A 193 -23.69 5.65 -8.71
C ASN A 193 -24.36 4.27 -8.79
N ASN A 194 -23.69 3.20 -8.34
CA ASN A 194 -24.17 1.82 -8.38
C ASN A 194 -24.53 1.30 -9.78
N GLN A 195 -24.05 1.99 -10.83
CA GLN A 195 -24.36 1.72 -12.22
C GLN A 195 -23.58 0.50 -12.72
N VAL A 196 -22.34 0.34 -12.25
CA VAL A 196 -21.43 -0.71 -12.72
C VAL A 196 -20.93 -1.53 -11.53
N LYS A 197 -21.13 -2.86 -11.58
CA LYS A 197 -20.68 -3.78 -10.52
C LYS A 197 -19.23 -4.22 -10.70
N SER A 198 -18.69 -4.10 -11.91
CA SER A 198 -17.31 -4.42 -12.23
C SER A 198 -16.77 -3.59 -13.40
N CYS A 199 -15.60 -2.98 -13.19
CA CYS A 199 -14.83 -2.30 -14.24
C CYS A 199 -13.58 -3.12 -14.56
N PHE A 200 -13.29 -3.33 -15.85
CA PHE A 200 -12.08 -4.04 -16.28
C PHE A 200 -11.13 -3.05 -16.98
N CYS A 201 -10.00 -2.75 -16.33
CA CYS A 201 -8.89 -1.96 -16.90
C CYS A 201 -7.60 -2.78 -16.80
N ASN A 202 -6.83 -2.87 -17.90
CA ASN A 202 -5.42 -3.25 -17.84
C ASN A 202 -4.60 -1.96 -17.84
N LEU A 203 -3.79 -1.72 -16.81
CA LEU A 203 -2.91 -0.54 -16.74
C LEU A 203 -1.42 -0.88 -16.97
N LEU A 204 -1.13 -2.04 -17.55
CA LEU A 204 0.24 -2.49 -17.78
C LEU A 204 0.36 -3.17 -19.14
N GLU A 205 0.68 -2.37 -20.16
CA GLU A 205 1.57 -2.74 -21.27
C GLU A 205 2.67 -1.69 -21.39
#